data_AF-A0A6C2UAI0-F1
#
_entry.id   AF-A0A6C2UAI0-F1
#
_cell.length_a   1.000
_cell.length_b   1.000
_cell.length_c   1.000
_cell.angle_alpha   90.00
_cell.angle_beta   90.00
_cell.angle_gamma   90.00
#
_symmetry.space_group_name_H-M   'P 1'
#
loop_
_entity.id
_entity.type
_entity.pdbx_description
1 polymer ?
#
loop_
_entity_poly.entity_id
_entity_poly.type
_entity_poly.pdbx_seq_one_letter_code
_entity_poly.pdbx_strand_id
1 'polypeptide(L)' 'MKERNTIGIDMGDRKHCICILDHEGQVISRNTVGNTASAIRKAFKRQAPALIVIEAGTHSAMGKP' A
#
# COMPACT_ATOMS: atom_id res chain seq x y z
N MET A 1 20.26 -4.02 -4.94
CA MET A 1 18.79 -3.79 -4.98
C MET A 1 18.53 -2.46 -5.66
N LYS A 2 17.43 -2.29 -6.42
CA LYS A 2 17.08 -0.96 -6.95
C LYS A 2 16.72 -0.03 -5.77
N GLU A 3 17.26 1.19 -5.75
CA GLU A 3 16.81 2.26 -4.87
C GLU A 3 15.34 2.58 -5.18
N ARG A 4 14.44 2.12 -4.33
CA ARG A 4 13.00 2.33 -4.45
C ARG A 4 12.38 2.33 -3.08
N ASN A 5 11.25 3.00 -2.95
CA ASN A 5 10.43 2.90 -1.74
C ASN A 5 9.69 1.56 -1.70
N THR A 6 9.42 1.09 -0.49
CA THR A 6 8.52 -0.05 -0.24
C THR A 6 7.28 0.46 0.46
N ILE A 7 6.11 0.09 -0.04
CA ILE A 7 4.81 0.54 0.46
C ILE A 7 4.09 -0.68 1.02
N GLY A 8 3.95 -0.75 2.34
CA GLY A 8 3.12 -1.73 3.02
C GLY A 8 1.68 -1.25 3.10
N ILE A 9 0.73 -2.12 2.76
CA ILE A 9 -0.71 -1.88 2.83
C ILE A 9 -1.36 -2.96 3.70
N ASP A 10 -1.95 -2.51 4.81
CA ASP A 10 -2.78 -3.31 5.72
C ASP A 10 -4.25 -2.98 5.44
N MET A 11 -5.08 -4.01 5.17
CA MET A 11 -6.38 -3.81 4.55
C MET A 11 -7.52 -3.80 5.57
N GLY A 12 -8.36 -2.76 5.57
CA GLY A 12 -9.62 -2.73 6.31
C GLY A 12 -10.86 -2.36 5.48
N ASP A 13 -12.04 -2.54 6.09
CA ASP A 13 -13.37 -2.41 5.45
C ASP A 13 -13.76 -1.03 4.97
N ARG A 14 -13.12 0.03 5.48
CA ARG A 14 -13.40 1.43 5.11
C ARG A 14 -12.15 2.17 4.69
N LYS A 15 -11.03 1.83 5.32
CA LYS A 15 -9.73 2.42 5.08
C LYS A 15 -8.65 1.34 5.12
N HIS A 16 -7.61 1.53 4.35
CA HIS A 16 -6.36 0.78 4.44
C HIS A 16 -5.32 1.64 5.16
N CYS A 17 -4.51 1.02 6.00
CA CYS A 17 -3.33 1.63 6.59
C CYS A 17 -2.16 1.50 5.62
N ILE A 18 -1.40 2.58 5.43
CA ILE A 18 -0.23 2.61 4.55
C ILE A 18 1.00 2.99 5.35
N CYS A 19 2.10 2.28 5.12
CA CYS A 19 3.43 2.62 5.59
C CYS A 19 4.40 2.68 4.40
N ILE A 20 5.18 3.75 4.28
CA ILE A 20 6.20 3.90 3.24
C ILE A 20 7.58 3.84 3.89
N LEU A 21 8.39 2.90 3.43
CA LEU A 21 9.79 2.77 3.74
C LEU A 21 10.63 3.30 2.58
N ASP A 22 11.73 3.98 2.88
CA ASP A 22 12.78 4.23 1.88
C ASP A 22 13.63 2.97 1.63
N HIS A 23 14.69 3.12 0.86
CA HIS A 23 15.60 2.03 0.50
C HIS A 23 16.49 1.55 1.66
N GLU A 24 16.64 2.35 2.73
CA GLU A 24 17.36 1.98 3.95
C GLU A 24 16.44 1.27 4.97
N GLY A 25 15.13 1.17 4.66
CA GLY A 25 14.14 0.57 5.54
C GLY A 25 13.55 1.55 6.55
N GLN A 26 13.82 2.85 6.42
CA GLN A 26 13.33 3.87 7.34
C GLN A 26 11.92 4.29 6.97
N VAL A 27 11.07 4.47 7.98
CA VAL A 27 9.69 4.92 7.77
C VAL A 27 9.66 6.41 7.45
N ILE A 28 9.35 6.73 6.20
CA ILE A 28 9.24 8.11 5.73
C ILE A 28 7.79 8.62 5.70
N SER A 29 6.79 7.73 5.78
CA SER A 29 5.38 8.12 5.87
C SER A 29 4.49 7.04 6.45
N ARG A 30 3.46 7.45 7.20
CA ARG A 30 2.31 6.62 7.60
C ARG A 30 1.02 7.38 7.33
N ASN A 31 0.04 6.73 6.72
CA ASN A 31 -1.25 7.36 6.41
C ASN A 31 -2.38 6.33 6.29
N THR A 32 -3.60 6.80 6.04
CA THR A 32 -4.75 5.96 5.67
C THR A 32 -5.29 6.36 4.30
N VAL A 33 -5.75 5.39 3.53
CA VAL A 33 -6.45 5.60 2.25
C VAL A 33 -7.84 4.98 2.32
N GLY A 34 -8.84 5.56 1.66
CA GLY A 34 -10.15 4.92 1.53
C GLY A 34 -10.06 3.62 0.74
N ASN A 35 -10.94 2.65 1.03
CA ASN A 35 -10.93 1.33 0.40
C ASN A 35 -11.53 1.28 -1.02
N THR A 36 -11.79 2.42 -1.64
CA THR A 36 -12.32 2.48 -3.01
C THR A 36 -11.17 2.54 -4.02
N ALA A 37 -11.37 1.94 -5.19
CA ALA A 37 -10.38 2.00 -6.27
C ALA A 37 -10.03 3.45 -6.68
N SER A 38 -10.98 4.39 -6.58
CA SER A 38 -10.74 5.81 -6.82
C SER A 38 -9.81 6.44 -5.77
N ALA A 39 -10.02 6.14 -4.49
CA ALA A 39 -9.18 6.61 -3.41
C ALA A 39 -7.74 6.07 -3.53
N ILE A 40 -7.58 4.78 -3.83
CA ILE A 40 -6.27 4.16 -4.08
C ILE A 40 -5.57 4.82 -5.28
N ARG A 41 -6.25 4.99 -6.42
CA ARG A 41 -5.68 5.69 -7.59
C ARG A 41 -5.26 7.11 -7.25
N LYS A 42 -6.07 7.86 -6.50
CA LYS A 42 -5.73 9.22 -6.07
C LYS A 42 -4.51 9.24 -5.15
N ALA A 43 -4.41 8.30 -4.22
CA ALA A 43 -3.30 8.20 -3.28
C ALA A 43 -1.96 7.94 -4.00
N PHE A 44 -1.95 7.07 -5.01
CA PHE A 44 -0.72 6.68 -5.71
C PHE A 44 -0.48 7.41 -7.03
N LYS A 45 -1.33 8.36 -7.44
CA LYS A 45 -1.23 9.06 -8.74
C LYS A 45 0.13 9.70 -9.02
N ARG A 46 0.83 10.16 -7.98
CA ARG A 46 2.14 10.83 -8.07
C ARG A 46 3.26 10.04 -7.38
N GLN A 47 3.01 8.78 -7.04
CA GLN A 47 4.00 7.94 -6.40
C GLN A 47 5.04 7.52 -7.44
N ALA A 48 6.34 7.74 -7.14
CA ALA A 48 7.41 7.19 -7.95
C ALA A 48 7.36 5.65 -7.92
N PRO A 49 7.87 4.95 -8.95
CA PRO A 49 7.86 3.48 -8.97
C PRO A 49 8.35 2.89 -7.65
N ALA A 50 7.53 2.02 -7.05
CA ALA A 50 7.75 1.47 -5.73
C ALA A 50 7.40 -0.03 -5.72
N LEU A 51 7.94 -0.77 -4.75
CA LEU A 51 7.43 -2.09 -4.43
C LEU A 51 6.22 -1.94 -3.51
N ILE A 52 5.09 -2.55 -3.87
CA ILE A 52 3.90 -2.58 -3.03
C ILE A 52 3.78 -3.98 -2.43
N VAL A 53 3.62 -4.03 -1.11
CA VAL A 53 3.34 -5.24 -0.34
C VAL A 53 1.94 -5.07 0.26
N ILE A 54 1.07 -6.04 0.01
CA ILE A 54 -0.32 -6.02 0.49
C ILE A 54 -0.50 -7.19 1.44
N GLU A 55 -1.13 -6.93 2.58
CA GLU A 55 -1.56 -7.96 3.50
C GLU A 55 -2.49 -8.98 2.81
N ALA A 56 -2.13 -10.27 2.90
CA ALA A 56 -3.00 -11.36 2.49
C ALA A 56 -3.79 -11.86 3.73
N GLY A 57 -4.87 -11.15 4.06
CA GLY A 57 -5.75 -11.44 5.19
C GLY A 57 -7.19 -11.76 4.77
N THR A 58 -8.14 -11.71 5.71
CA THR A 58 -9.58 -11.96 5.48
C THR A 58 -10.21 -11.03 4.45
N HIS A 59 -9.59 -9.88 4.18
CA HIS A 59 -10.04 -8.90 3.20
C HIS A 59 -9.44 -9.13 1.80
N SER A 60 -8.48 -10.05 1.66
CA SER A 60 -7.91 -10.39 0.36
C SER A 60 -8.88 -11.25 -0.44
N ALA A 61 -8.95 -11.02 -1.75
CA ALA A 61 -9.82 -11.81 -2.60
C ALA A 61 -9.35 -13.27 -2.57
N MET A 62 -10.22 -14.16 -2.11
CA MET A 62 -10.04 -15.58 -2.36
C MET A 62 -10.15 -15.76 -3.88
N GLY A 63 -9.07 -16.23 -4.52
CA GLY A 63 -9.12 -16.59 -5.93
C GLY A 63 -10.31 -17.52 -6.16
N LYS A 64 -11.17 -17.20 -7.12
CA LYS A 64 -12.18 -18.17 -7.54
C LYS A 64 -11.44 -19.42 -8.05
N PRO A 65 -11.92 -20.63 -7.75
CA PRO A 65 -11.34 -21.85 -8.31
C PRO A 65 -11.35 -21.80 -9.85
#